data_AF-A0A2A5DDI1-F1
#
_entry.id   AF-A0A2A5DDI1-F1
#
_cell.length_a   1.000
_cell.length_b   1.000
_cell.length_c   1.000
_cell.angle_alpha   90.00
_cell.angle_beta   90.00
_cell.angle_gamma   90.00
#
_symmetry.space_group_name_H-M   'P 1'
#
loop_
_entity.id
_entity.type
_entity.pdbx_description
1 polymer ?
#
loop_
_entity_poly.entity_id
_entity_poly.type
_entity_poly.pdbx_seq_one_letter_code
_entity_poly.pdbx_strand_id
1 'polypeptide(L)'
;METFIKLVQVVSGLLTVGSSGIVIYLFIFQKNKIKSVFDLLLNYSFHLTLSELKEKLERLNELRVSDKDGQDAIVNVLSEIAGQIKGNEKLCANFQEILTTIESLIDKRRLTEARKRSLVSELREKLRTLNIDNIDILNGVKI
;
A
#
# COMPACT_ATOMS: atom_id res chain seq x y z
N MET A 1 18.72 -15.58 53.43
CA MET A 1 18.33 -15.83 52.02
C MET A 1 16.88 -15.41 51.77
N GLU A 2 15.92 -15.78 52.62
CA GLU A 2 14.50 -15.42 52.47
C GLU A 2 14.20 -13.91 52.48
N THR A 3 14.86 -13.13 53.33
CA THR A 3 14.65 -11.67 53.42
C THR A 3 15.05 -10.94 52.13
N PHE A 4 16.11 -11.42 51.46
CA PHE A 4 16.57 -10.86 50.19
C PHE A 4 15.56 -11.15 49.06
N ILE A 5 15.02 -12.38 49.03
CA ILE A 5 13.99 -12.77 48.05
C ILE A 5 12.72 -11.93 48.21
N LYS A 6 12.27 -11.68 49.46
CA LYS A 6 11.11 -10.81 49.74
C LYS A 6 11.34 -9.37 49.29
N LEU A 7 12.54 -8.83 49.49
CA LEU A 7 12.88 -7.46 49.09
C LEU A 7 12.90 -7.31 47.56
N VAL A 8 13.46 -8.30 46.85
CA VAL A 8 13.42 -8.36 45.37
C VAL A 8 11.98 -8.48 44.86
N GLN A 9 11.13 -9.27 45.51
CA GLN A 9 9.71 -9.40 45.13
C GLN A 9 8.93 -8.08 45.30
N VAL A 10 9.15 -7.34 46.38
CA VAL A 10 8.50 -6.05 46.63
C VAL A 10 8.96 -4.99 45.61
N VAL A 11 10.27 -4.91 45.34
CA VAL A 11 10.82 -4.00 44.33
C VAL A 11 10.31 -4.35 42.93
N SER A 12 10.27 -5.65 42.59
CA SER A 12 9.72 -6.10 41.31
C SER A 12 8.24 -5.74 41.17
N GLY A 13 7.44 -5.92 42.22
CA GLY A 13 6.02 -5.55 42.21
C GLY A 13 5.80 -4.04 42.02
N LEU A 14 6.59 -3.20 42.69
CA LEU A 14 6.56 -1.74 42.52
C LEU A 14 6.95 -1.30 41.11
N LEU A 15 7.97 -1.93 40.53
CA LEU A 15 8.38 -1.68 39.15
C LEU A 15 7.31 -2.12 38.15
N THR A 16 6.62 -3.24 38.37
CA THR A 16 5.51 -3.69 37.52
C THR A 16 4.30 -2.75 37.57
N VAL A 17 3.95 -2.25 38.75
CA VAL A 17 2.88 -1.25 38.90
C VAL A 17 3.28 0.08 38.25
N GLY A 18 4.54 0.50 38.46
CA GLY A 18 5.10 1.70 37.83
C GLY A 18 5.14 1.61 36.30
N SER A 19 5.58 0.48 35.74
CA SER A 19 5.61 0.26 34.29
C SER A 19 4.21 0.19 33.69
N SER A 20 3.25 -0.44 34.38
CA SER A 20 1.84 -0.44 33.98
C SER A 20 1.26 0.99 33.95
N GLY A 21 1.62 1.82 34.94
CA GLY A 21 1.26 3.24 34.97
C GLY A 21 1.87 4.05 33.82
N ILE A 22 3.14 3.79 33.46
CA ILE A 22 3.82 4.43 32.32
C ILE A 22 3.13 4.06 31.00
N VAL A 23 2.74 2.80 30.81
CA VAL A 23 2.03 2.35 29.60
C VAL A 23 0.68 3.05 29.48
N ILE A 24 -0.10 3.12 30.55
CA ILE A 24 -1.38 3.84 30.58
C ILE A 24 -1.18 5.33 30.29
N TYR A 25 -0.15 5.94 30.88
CA TYR A 25 0.20 7.34 30.65
C TYR A 25 0.59 7.60 29.17
N LEU A 26 1.47 6.78 28.59
CA LEU A 26 1.86 6.88 27.19
C LEU A 26 0.67 6.65 26.26
N PHE A 27 -0.19 5.68 26.57
CA PHE A 27 -1.38 5.41 25.79
C PHE A 27 -2.36 6.60 25.79
N ILE A 28 -2.59 7.24 26.93
CA ILE A 28 -3.55 8.35 27.00
C ILE A 28 -2.96 9.66 26.45
N PHE A 29 -1.71 9.99 26.82
CA PHE A 29 -1.09 11.28 26.49
C PHE A 29 -0.34 11.29 25.16
N GLN A 30 0.14 10.13 24.68
CA GLN A 30 0.88 10.02 23.42
C GLN A 30 0.13 9.24 22.32
N LYS A 31 -1.15 8.88 22.52
CA LYS A 31 -1.99 8.27 21.46
C LYS A 31 -1.91 9.00 20.12
N ASN A 32 -1.83 10.32 20.13
CA ASN A 32 -1.76 11.11 18.90
C ASN A 32 -0.44 10.89 18.15
N LYS A 33 0.67 10.73 18.87
CA LYS A 33 1.99 10.42 18.28
C LYS A 33 2.01 8.99 17.75
N ILE A 34 1.48 8.04 18.53
CA ILE A 34 1.37 6.63 18.11
C ILE A 34 0.53 6.54 16.84
N LYS A 35 -0.66 7.15 16.84
CA LYS A 35 -1.53 7.23 15.67
C LYS A 35 -0.83 7.85 14.46
N SER A 36 -0.12 8.96 14.65
CA SER A 36 0.61 9.62 13.56
C SER A 36 1.69 8.72 12.94
N VAL A 37 2.42 7.94 13.75
CA VAL A 37 3.40 6.98 13.22
C VAL A 37 2.71 5.86 12.45
N PHE A 38 1.59 5.33 12.96
CA PHE A 38 0.79 4.34 12.23
C PHE A 38 0.24 4.90 10.91
N ASP A 39 -0.32 6.12 10.92
CA ASP A 39 -0.83 6.79 9.73
C ASP A 39 0.30 7.00 8.70
N LEU A 40 1.49 7.39 9.15
CA LEU A 40 2.68 7.53 8.30
C LEU A 40 3.09 6.18 7.69
N LEU A 41 3.13 5.10 8.49
CA LEU A 41 3.45 3.76 8.01
C LEU A 41 2.44 3.25 6.97
N LEU A 42 1.14 3.47 7.22
CA LEU A 42 0.08 3.10 6.28
C LEU A 42 0.17 3.90 4.99
N ASN A 43 0.40 5.21 5.08
CA ASN A 43 0.58 6.07 3.90
C ASN A 43 1.83 5.66 3.12
N TYR A 44 2.94 5.40 3.80
CA TYR A 44 4.17 4.93 3.16
C TYR A 44 3.97 3.58 2.46
N SER A 45 3.30 2.63 3.11
CA SER A 45 2.93 1.35 2.49
C SER A 45 2.09 1.55 1.22
N PHE A 46 1.13 2.48 1.26
CA PHE A 46 0.34 2.84 0.10
C PHE A 46 1.17 3.46 -1.03
N HIS A 47 2.10 4.37 -0.70
CA HIS A 47 3.03 4.95 -1.68
C HIS A 47 3.93 3.89 -2.32
N LEU A 48 4.38 2.90 -1.55
CA LEU A 48 5.17 1.78 -2.06
C LEU A 48 4.37 0.97 -3.08
N THR A 49 3.11 0.64 -2.78
CA THR A 49 2.21 -0.03 -3.75
C THR A 49 2.01 0.79 -5.02
N LEU A 50 1.81 2.12 -4.91
CA LEU A 50 1.70 2.99 -6.08
C LEU A 50 2.98 2.99 -6.93
N SER A 51 4.16 2.98 -6.28
CA SER A 51 5.44 2.91 -6.97
C SER A 51 5.61 1.61 -7.74
N GLU A 52 5.27 0.47 -7.13
CA GLU A 52 5.30 -0.83 -7.79
C GLU A 52 4.34 -0.90 -8.98
N LEU A 53 3.12 -0.38 -8.82
CA LEU A 53 2.15 -0.31 -9.92
C LEU A 53 2.66 0.54 -11.08
N LYS A 54 3.35 1.64 -10.78
CA LYS A 54 3.98 2.48 -11.80
C LYS A 54 5.09 1.75 -12.54
N GLU A 55 5.93 0.99 -11.85
CA GLU A 55 6.97 0.17 -12.47
C GLU A 55 6.38 -0.90 -13.40
N LYS A 56 5.35 -1.62 -12.94
CA LYS A 56 4.64 -2.61 -13.77
C LYS A 56 3.96 -1.99 -14.98
N LEU A 57 3.42 -0.78 -14.84
CA LEU A 57 2.82 -0.04 -15.94
C LEU A 57 3.85 0.35 -17.00
N GLU A 58 5.04 0.80 -16.60
CA GLU A 58 6.11 1.10 -17.56
C GLU A 58 6.59 -0.18 -18.25
N ARG A 59 6.71 -1.29 -17.52
CA ARG A 59 7.01 -2.60 -18.12
C ARG A 59 5.92 -3.05 -19.11
N LEU A 60 4.65 -2.83 -18.80
CA LEU A 60 3.53 -3.08 -19.74
C LEU A 60 3.62 -2.21 -21.00
N ASN A 61 4.08 -0.97 -20.86
CA ASN A 61 4.25 -0.04 -21.98
C ASN A 61 5.33 -0.53 -22.96
N GLU A 62 6.41 -1.13 -22.47
CA GLU A 62 7.52 -1.65 -23.27
C GLU A 62 7.17 -2.92 -24.08
N LEU A 63 6.29 -3.78 -23.55
CA LEU A 63 5.89 -5.03 -24.20
C LEU A 63 5.05 -4.79 -25.47
N ARG A 64 5.28 -5.53 -26.55
CA ARG A 64 4.44 -5.45 -27.76
C ARG A 64 3.62 -6.72 -27.96
N VAL A 65 2.39 -6.55 -28.40
CA VAL A 65 1.47 -7.65 -28.77
C VAL A 65 2.02 -8.46 -29.96
N SER A 66 2.83 -7.85 -30.82
CA SER A 66 3.44 -8.50 -31.99
C SER A 66 4.64 -9.38 -31.67
N ASP A 67 5.23 -9.26 -30.49
CA ASP A 67 6.44 -10.00 -30.13
C ASP A 67 6.10 -11.47 -29.88
N LYS A 68 7.07 -12.35 -30.11
CA LYS A 68 6.95 -13.76 -29.73
C LYS A 68 6.74 -13.83 -28.21
N ASP A 69 5.62 -14.40 -27.79
CA ASP A 69 5.15 -14.47 -26.39
C ASP A 69 4.72 -13.11 -25.78
N GLY A 70 4.62 -12.06 -26.58
CA GLY A 70 4.27 -10.71 -26.12
C GLY A 70 2.87 -10.61 -25.50
N GLN A 71 1.88 -11.31 -26.07
CA GLN A 71 0.52 -11.37 -25.49
C GLN A 71 0.52 -12.00 -24.09
N ASP A 72 1.31 -13.06 -23.89
CA ASP A 72 1.36 -13.80 -22.63
C ASP A 72 2.04 -12.95 -21.55
N ALA A 73 3.15 -12.29 -21.91
CA ALA A 73 3.82 -11.34 -21.03
C ALA A 73 2.89 -10.18 -20.62
N ILE A 74 2.13 -9.63 -21.57
CA ILE A 74 1.16 -8.56 -21.29
C ILE A 74 0.07 -9.05 -20.34
N VAL A 75 -0.52 -10.22 -20.61
CA VAL A 75 -1.57 -10.81 -19.77
C VAL A 75 -1.08 -11.06 -18.34
N ASN A 76 0.16 -11.53 -18.18
CA ASN A 76 0.75 -11.73 -16.86
C ASN A 76 0.88 -10.42 -16.08
N VAL A 77 1.44 -9.37 -16.70
CA VAL A 77 1.58 -8.06 -16.07
C VAL A 77 0.21 -7.44 -15.74
N LEU A 78 -0.78 -7.56 -16.65
CA LEU A 78 -2.14 -7.12 -16.40
C LEU A 78 -2.81 -7.87 -15.25
N SER A 79 -2.57 -9.17 -15.13
CA SER A 79 -3.11 -10.00 -14.03
C SER A 79 -2.48 -9.62 -12.69
N GLU A 80 -1.18 -9.35 -12.66
CA GLU A 80 -0.51 -8.84 -11.46
C GLU A 80 -1.03 -7.47 -11.03
N ILE A 81 -1.20 -6.54 -11.97
CA ILE A 81 -1.77 -5.21 -11.72
C ILE A 81 -3.20 -5.36 -11.18
N ALA A 82 -4.05 -6.18 -11.82
CA ALA A 82 -5.40 -6.43 -11.36
C ALA A 82 -5.44 -7.04 -9.95
N GLY A 83 -4.55 -8.00 -9.66
CA GLY A 83 -4.41 -8.61 -8.35
C GLY A 83 -4.04 -7.60 -7.26
N GLN A 84 -3.06 -6.73 -7.52
CA GLN A 84 -2.66 -5.67 -6.58
C GLN A 84 -3.76 -4.65 -6.34
N ILE A 85 -4.48 -4.23 -7.39
CA ILE A 85 -5.61 -3.30 -7.26
C ILE A 85 -6.73 -3.94 -6.42
N LYS A 86 -7.08 -5.20 -6.68
CA LYS A 86 -8.12 -5.92 -5.92
C LYS A 86 -7.73 -6.16 -4.46
N GLY A 87 -6.47 -6.45 -4.20
CA GLY A 87 -5.95 -6.73 -2.86
C GLY A 87 -5.87 -5.50 -1.94
N ASN A 88 -6.04 -4.29 -2.49
CA ASN A 88 -5.99 -3.04 -1.74
C ASN A 88 -7.31 -2.29 -1.88
N GLU A 89 -8.10 -2.22 -0.81
CA GLU A 89 -9.43 -1.59 -0.81
C GLU A 89 -9.42 -0.15 -1.32
N LYS A 90 -8.40 0.64 -0.92
CA LYS A 90 -8.24 2.03 -1.35
C LYS A 90 -7.98 2.14 -2.85
N LEU A 91 -7.21 1.21 -3.43
CA LEU A 91 -7.01 1.15 -4.88
C LEU A 91 -8.27 0.65 -5.60
N CYS A 92 -8.88 -0.42 -5.12
CA CYS A 92 -10.08 -1.00 -5.71
C CYS A 92 -11.18 0.04 -5.91
N ALA A 93 -11.44 0.88 -4.90
CA ALA A 93 -12.43 1.96 -4.98
C ALA A 93 -12.11 3.00 -6.07
N ASN A 94 -10.83 3.30 -6.33
CA ASN A 94 -10.43 4.33 -7.29
C ASN A 94 -10.27 3.80 -8.73
N PHE A 95 -10.08 2.48 -8.89
CA PHE A 95 -9.77 1.83 -10.17
C PHE A 95 -10.86 0.88 -10.66
N GLN A 96 -12.06 0.85 -10.04
CA GLN A 96 -13.09 -0.14 -10.35
C GLN A 96 -13.49 -0.20 -11.85
N GLU A 97 -13.62 0.96 -12.50
CA GLU A 97 -13.91 1.04 -13.95
C GLU A 97 -12.75 0.48 -14.78
N ILE A 98 -11.52 0.86 -14.44
CA ILE A 98 -10.30 0.40 -15.13
C ILE A 98 -10.06 -1.08 -14.93
N LEU A 99 -10.38 -1.62 -13.76
CA LEU A 99 -10.26 -3.03 -13.44
C LEU A 99 -11.08 -3.89 -14.40
N THR A 100 -12.30 -3.44 -14.73
CA THR A 100 -13.15 -4.11 -15.73
C THR A 100 -12.49 -4.12 -17.11
N THR A 101 -11.85 -3.01 -17.50
CA THR A 101 -11.10 -2.92 -18.75
C THR A 101 -9.88 -3.84 -18.75
N ILE A 102 -9.12 -3.88 -17.65
CA ILE A 102 -7.98 -4.79 -17.48
C ILE A 102 -8.42 -6.25 -17.63
N GLU A 103 -9.46 -6.66 -16.91
CA GLU A 103 -10.02 -8.02 -16.98
C GLU A 103 -10.48 -8.38 -18.38
N SER A 104 -11.05 -7.42 -19.12
CA SER A 104 -11.44 -7.65 -20.50
C SER A 104 -10.25 -7.88 -21.45
N LEU A 105 -9.08 -7.36 -21.11
CA LEU A 105 -7.84 -7.47 -21.90
C LEU A 105 -6.94 -8.63 -21.46
N ILE A 106 -7.22 -9.25 -20.31
CA ILE A 106 -6.65 -10.54 -19.91
C ILE A 106 -7.10 -11.64 -20.90
N ASP A 107 -8.28 -11.51 -21.52
CA ASP A 107 -8.65 -12.34 -22.67
C ASP A 107 -7.82 -11.93 -23.91
N LYS A 108 -6.84 -12.77 -24.27
CA LYS A 108 -5.91 -12.57 -25.40
C LYS A 108 -6.63 -12.20 -26.71
N ARG A 109 -7.87 -12.68 -26.93
CA ARG A 109 -8.66 -12.37 -28.14
C ARG A 109 -9.00 -10.89 -28.28
N ARG A 110 -9.05 -10.18 -27.15
CA ARG A 110 -9.41 -8.76 -27.06
C ARG A 110 -8.19 -7.85 -26.99
N LEU A 111 -6.99 -8.42 -26.83
CA LEU A 111 -5.75 -7.69 -26.66
C LEU A 111 -5.22 -7.21 -28.02
N THR A 112 -5.27 -5.89 -28.23
CA THR A 112 -4.66 -5.22 -29.38
C THR A 112 -3.73 -4.12 -28.89
N GLU A 113 -2.75 -3.73 -29.70
CA GLU A 113 -1.85 -2.61 -29.39
C GLU A 113 -2.61 -1.33 -29.05
N ALA A 114 -3.66 -1.01 -29.81
CA ALA A 114 -4.47 0.18 -29.58
C ALA A 114 -5.13 0.15 -28.19
N ARG A 115 -5.70 -0.98 -27.80
CA ARG A 115 -6.36 -1.13 -26.49
C ARG A 115 -5.36 -1.17 -25.35
N LYS A 116 -4.20 -1.82 -25.54
CA LYS A 116 -3.08 -1.78 -24.59
C LYS A 116 -2.64 -0.34 -24.33
N ARG A 117 -2.40 0.46 -25.38
CA ARG A 117 -1.98 1.86 -25.26
C ARG A 117 -3.03 2.73 -24.59
N SER A 118 -4.30 2.55 -24.93
CA SER A 118 -5.40 3.25 -24.28
C SER A 118 -5.41 2.98 -22.77
N LEU A 119 -5.34 1.70 -22.39
CA LEU A 119 -5.30 1.30 -20.98
C LEU A 119 -4.07 1.86 -20.26
N VAL A 120 -2.89 1.80 -20.89
CA VAL A 120 -1.66 2.33 -20.30
C VAL A 120 -1.78 3.83 -20.00
N SER A 121 -2.30 4.61 -20.94
CA SER A 121 -2.51 6.06 -20.75
C SER A 121 -3.50 6.35 -19.63
N GLU A 122 -4.60 5.60 -19.56
CA GLU A 122 -5.63 5.77 -18.54
C GLU A 122 -5.12 5.40 -17.14
N LEU A 123 -4.45 4.25 -17.02
CA LEU A 123 -3.79 3.83 -15.78
C LEU A 123 -2.74 4.84 -15.32
N ARG A 124 -1.93 5.35 -16.25
CA ARG A 124 -0.89 6.35 -15.95
C ARG A 124 -1.50 7.61 -15.37
N GLU A 125 -2.58 8.11 -15.97
CA GLU A 125 -3.23 9.32 -15.51
C GLU A 125 -3.90 9.13 -14.14
N LYS A 126 -4.60 8.01 -13.93
CA LYS A 126 -5.21 7.71 -12.62
C LYS A 126 -4.18 7.51 -11.51
N LEU A 127 -3.05 6.84 -11.79
CA LEU A 127 -1.93 6.76 -10.86
C LEU A 127 -1.35 8.14 -10.55
N ARG A 128 -1.28 9.04 -11.55
CA ARG A 128 -0.81 10.42 -11.36
C ARG A 128 -1.73 11.21 -10.45
N THR A 129 -3.04 11.17 -10.67
CA THR A 129 -4.04 11.84 -9.82
C THR A 129 -3.97 11.34 -8.38
N LEU A 130 -3.95 10.02 -8.17
CA LEU A 130 -3.83 9.44 -6.84
C LEU A 130 -2.53 9.81 -6.15
N ASN A 131 -1.41 9.85 -6.87
CA ASN A 131 -0.15 10.24 -6.25
C ASN A 131 -0.17 11.69 -5.76
N ILE A 132 -0.82 12.61 -6.49
CA ILE A 132 -0.99 14.01 -6.07
C ILE A 132 -1.85 14.07 -4.80
N ASP A 133 -2.98 13.37 -4.76
CA ASP A 133 -3.87 13.36 -3.60
C ASP A 133 -3.20 12.80 -2.33
N ASN A 134 -2.25 11.87 -2.47
CA ASN A 134 -1.53 11.30 -1.33
C ASN A 134 -0.31 12.12 -0.91
N ILE A 135 0.35 12.82 -1.83
CA ILE A 135 1.42 13.78 -1.49
C ILE A 135 0.88 14.91 -0.61
N ASP A 136 -0.34 15.39 -0.88
CA ASP A 136 -0.98 16.42 -0.05
C ASP A 136 -1.27 15.94 1.38
N ILE A 137 -1.58 14.65 1.56
CA ILE A 137 -1.78 14.04 2.88
C ILE A 137 -0.45 13.93 3.65
N LEU A 138 0.66 13.61 2.97
CA LEU A 138 1.99 13.57 3.60
C LEU A 138 2.51 14.96 4.01
N ASN A 139 2.20 15.99 3.23
CA ASN A 139 2.62 17.36 3.50
C ASN A 139 1.72 18.07 4.54
N GLY A 140 0.56 17.51 4.86
CA GLY A 140 -0.45 18.06 5.77
C GLY A 140 -0.18 17.91 7.27
N VAL A 141 1.01 17.46 7.69
CA VAL A 141 1.39 17.45 9.12
C VAL A 141 1.76 18.88 9.54
N LYS A 142 0.75 19.71 9.80
CA LYS A 142 0.91 20.83 10.74
C LYS A 142 1.11 20.24 12.13
N ILE A 143 2.36 20.23 12.60
CA ILE A 143 2.72 20.08 14.02
C ILE A 143 2.16 21.27 14.79
#